data_AF-A0A9E1Y1J5-F1
#
_entry.id   AF-A0A9E1Y1J5-F1
#
_cell.length_a   1.000
_cell.length_b   1.000
_cell.length_c   1.000
_cell.angle_alpha   90.00
_cell.angle_beta   90.00
_cell.angle_gamma   90.00
#
_symmetry.space_group_name_H-M   'P 1'
#
loop_
_entity.id
_entity.type
_entity.pdbx_description
1 polymer ?
#
loop_
_entity_poly.entity_id
_entity_poly.type
_entity_poly.pdbx_seq_one_letter_code
_entity_poly.pdbx_strand_id
1 'polypeptide(L)'
;FLEPNQILAQAGQLKDIPGIIVQGRFDVLTPMAAAHALQAHWPSSEILVVREAGHSATEPAMIDALLRATKMLAQRLDSPGKGRL
;
A
#
# COMPACT_ATOMS: atom_id res chain seq x y z
N PHE A 1 22.78 -6.39 7.91
CA PHE A 1 21.41 -6.80 7.56
C PHE A 1 20.44 -5.85 8.27
N LEU A 2 19.13 -5.88 7.99
CA LEU A 2 18.15 -5.07 8.75
C LEU A 2 17.98 -5.64 10.16
N GLU A 3 17.75 -4.77 11.14
CA GLU A 3 17.34 -5.21 12.48
C GLU A 3 15.92 -5.83 12.43
N PRO A 4 15.58 -6.72 13.38
CA PRO A 4 14.23 -7.27 13.47
C PRO A 4 13.15 -6.17 13.48
N ASN A 5 12.14 -6.30 12.63
CA ASN A 5 11.03 -5.35 12.48
C ASN A 5 11.43 -3.90 12.11
N GLN A 6 12.66 -3.67 11.64
CA GLN A 6 13.14 -2.31 11.35
C GLN A 6 12.22 -1.53 10.41
N ILE A 7 11.65 -2.18 9.39
CA ILE A 7 10.72 -1.55 8.44
C ILE A 7 9.45 -1.06 9.15
N LEU A 8 8.80 -1.91 9.96
CA LEU A 8 7.57 -1.54 10.67
C LEU A 8 7.84 -0.47 11.73
N ALA A 9 8.95 -0.58 12.46
CA ALA A 9 9.36 0.40 13.46
C ALA A 9 9.63 1.79 12.86
N GLN A 10 10.03 1.84 11.58
CA GLN A 10 10.37 3.08 10.87
C GLN A 10 9.27 3.56 9.92
N ALA A 11 8.22 2.78 9.66
CA ALA A 11 7.14 3.13 8.72
C ALA A 11 6.39 4.42 9.10
N GLY A 12 6.42 4.81 10.38
CA GLY A 12 5.87 6.10 10.83
C GLY A 12 6.54 7.32 10.21
N GLN A 13 7.75 7.19 9.65
CA GLN A 13 8.40 8.25 8.88
C GLN A 13 7.63 8.60 7.59
N LEU A 14 6.76 7.70 7.11
CA LEU A 14 5.92 7.91 5.94
C LEU A 14 4.60 8.63 6.28
N LYS A 15 4.40 9.09 7.52
CA LYS A 15 3.13 9.71 7.96
C LYS A 15 2.64 10.87 7.09
N ASP A 16 3.54 11.60 6.43
CA ASP A 16 3.18 12.75 5.59
C ASP A 16 3.13 12.39 4.10
N ILE A 17 3.38 11.12 3.78
CA ILE A 17 3.37 10.59 2.41
C ILE A 17 2.10 9.74 2.23
N PRO A 18 1.17 10.12 1.34
CA PRO A 18 0.01 9.30 1.04
C PRO A 18 0.44 8.01 0.34
N GLY A 19 -0.18 6.89 0.72
CA GLY A 19 0.14 5.57 0.16
C GLY A 19 -1.09 4.71 -0.10
N ILE A 20 -1.01 3.81 -1.07
CA ILE A 20 -1.99 2.76 -1.29
C ILE A 20 -1.25 1.43 -1.33
N ILE A 21 -1.53 0.55 -0.37
CA ILE A 21 -1.02 -0.82 -0.30
C ILE A 21 -1.99 -1.71 -1.08
N VAL A 22 -1.54 -2.28 -2.19
CA VAL A 22 -2.36 -3.18 -3.01
C VAL A 22 -1.99 -4.61 -2.66
N GLN A 23 -2.97 -5.39 -2.15
CA GLN A 23 -2.72 -6.73 -1.62
C GLN A 23 -3.69 -7.75 -2.20
N GLY A 24 -3.17 -8.84 -2.77
CA GLY A 24 -3.98 -9.97 -3.21
C GLY A 24 -4.57 -10.73 -2.03
N ARG A 25 -5.85 -11.09 -2.11
CA ARG A 25 -6.54 -11.86 -1.06
C ARG A 25 -5.94 -13.26 -0.87
N PHE A 26 -5.43 -13.86 -1.94
CA PHE A 26 -4.89 -15.22 -1.95
C PHE A 26 -3.35 -15.25 -2.04
N ASP A 27 -2.68 -14.14 -1.70
CA ASP A 27 -1.22 -14.10 -1.62
C ASP A 27 -0.72 -14.92 -0.44
N VAL A 28 -0.04 -16.03 -0.74
CA VAL A 28 0.56 -16.94 0.23
C VAL A 28 2.03 -16.63 0.53
N LEU A 29 2.68 -15.80 -0.28
CA LEU A 29 4.09 -15.43 -0.11
C LEU A 29 4.22 -14.23 0.82
N THR A 30 3.34 -13.25 0.67
CA THR A 30 3.21 -12.10 1.56
C THR A 30 1.79 -12.03 2.11
N PRO A 31 1.51 -12.70 3.24
CA PRO A 31 0.16 -12.78 3.79
C PRO A 31 -0.43 -11.40 4.13
N MET A 32 -1.76 -11.29 4.07
CA MET A 32 -2.52 -10.07 4.41
C MET A 32 -2.13 -9.43 5.75
N ALA A 33 -1.71 -10.25 6.73
CA ALA A 33 -1.23 -9.75 8.03
C ALA A 33 -0.04 -8.79 7.90
N ALA A 34 0.85 -8.97 6.91
CA ALA A 34 1.97 -8.07 6.66
C ALA A 34 1.48 -6.70 6.14
N ALA A 35 0.51 -6.69 5.22
CA ALA A 35 -0.10 -5.46 4.71
C ALA A 35 -0.81 -4.69 5.84
N HIS A 36 -1.58 -5.37 6.68
CA HIS A 36 -2.22 -4.76 7.85
C HIS A 36 -1.21 -4.24 8.88
N ALA A 37 -0.14 -5.00 9.15
CA ALA A 37 0.91 -4.55 10.06
C ALA A 37 1.59 -3.27 9.54
N LEU A 38 1.86 -3.19 8.24
CA LEU A 38 2.43 -2.00 7.63
C LEU A 38 1.46 -0.81 7.72
N GLN A 39 0.19 -0.98 7.36
CA GLN A 39 -0.82 0.08 7.45
C GLN A 39 -0.95 0.63 8.87
N ALA A 40 -0.91 -0.23 9.88
CA ALA A 40 -0.98 0.20 11.28
C ALA A 40 0.17 1.14 11.69
N HIS A 41 1.32 1.07 11.01
CA HIS A 41 2.49 1.91 11.27
C HIS A 41 2.68 3.03 10.22
N TRP A 42 1.96 2.99 9.10
CA TRP A 42 1.94 4.03 8.07
C TRP A 42 0.53 4.67 8.00
N PRO A 43 0.24 5.67 8.84
CA PRO A 43 -1.13 6.16 9.07
C PRO A 43 -1.78 6.84 7.86
N SER A 44 -0.98 7.36 6.93
CA SER A 44 -1.46 7.97 5.68
C SER A 44 -1.63 6.96 4.52
N SER A 45 -1.59 5.67 4.83
CA SER A 45 -1.83 4.60 3.86
C SER A 45 -3.24 4.02 3.92
N GLU A 46 -3.72 3.61 2.75
CA GLU A 46 -4.94 2.80 2.60
C GLU A 46 -4.58 1.42 2.06
N ILE A 47 -5.36 0.39 2.41
CA ILE A 47 -5.22 -0.94 1.81
C ILE A 47 -6.33 -1.16 0.78
N LEU A 48 -5.92 -1.55 -0.44
CA LEU A 48 -6.80 -2.04 -1.49
C LEU A 48 -6.62 -3.55 -1.63
N VAL A 49 -7.62 -4.30 -1.18
CA VAL A 49 -7.62 -5.77 -1.27
C VAL A 49 -8.17 -6.21 -2.62
N VAL A 50 -7.38 -6.96 -3.38
CA VAL A 50 -7.76 -7.52 -4.68
C VAL A 50 -8.33 -8.93 -4.46
N ARG A 51 -9.65 -9.08 -4.63
CA ARG A 51 -10.38 -10.29 -4.23
C ARG A 51 -10.02 -11.51 -5.08
N GLU A 52 -9.75 -11.31 -6.36
CA GLU A 52 -9.47 -12.36 -7.34
C GLU A 52 -7.96 -12.60 -7.58
N ALA A 53 -7.07 -12.00 -6.80
CA ALA A 53 -5.62 -12.07 -7.05
C ALA A 53 -4.80 -12.71 -5.90
N GLY A 54 -3.68 -13.30 -6.30
CA GLY A 54 -2.60 -13.77 -5.44
C GLY A 54 -1.43 -12.78 -5.35
N HIS A 55 -0.20 -13.29 -5.44
CA HIS A 55 1.02 -12.51 -5.27
C HIS A 55 1.45 -11.76 -6.53
N SER A 56 1.13 -12.28 -7.72
CA SER A 56 1.79 -11.80 -8.93
C SER A 56 1.24 -10.45 -9.38
N ALA A 57 2.15 -9.50 -9.56
CA ALA A 57 1.83 -8.19 -10.13
C ALA A 57 1.28 -8.27 -11.57
N THR A 58 1.49 -9.40 -12.27
CA THR A 58 1.05 -9.60 -13.66
C THR A 58 -0.29 -10.29 -13.80
N GLU A 59 -0.96 -10.65 -12.69
CA GLU A 59 -2.33 -11.14 -12.73
C GLU A 59 -3.27 -10.02 -13.23
N PRO A 60 -4.25 -10.30 -14.11
CA PRO A 60 -5.10 -9.26 -14.69
C PRO A 60 -5.79 -8.37 -13.65
N ALA A 61 -6.31 -8.96 -12.56
CA ALA A 61 -6.96 -8.22 -11.48
C ALA A 61 -5.96 -7.35 -10.68
N MET A 62 -4.71 -7.81 -10.53
CA MET A 62 -3.66 -7.05 -9.86
C MET A 62 -3.19 -5.87 -10.70
N ILE A 63 -2.99 -6.06 -12.02
CA ILE A 63 -2.65 -4.98 -12.95
C ILE A 63 -3.71 -3.87 -12.90
N ASP A 64 -4.98 -4.26 -13.01
CA ASP A 64 -6.12 -3.33 -12.95
C ASP A 64 -6.18 -2.57 -11.61
N ALA A 65 -5.93 -3.27 -10.49
CA ALA A 65 -5.83 -2.64 -9.17
C ALA A 65 -4.67 -1.64 -9.06
N LEU A 66 -3.48 -1.98 -9.56
CA LEU A 66 -2.31 -1.10 -9.56
C LEU A 66 -2.53 0.15 -10.42
N LEU A 67 -3.16 -0.01 -11.60
CA LEU A 67 -3.52 1.11 -12.48
C LEU A 67 -4.52 2.05 -11.79
N ARG A 68 -5.55 1.51 -11.14
CA ARG A 68 -6.49 2.33 -10.35
C ARG A 68 -5.81 3.05 -9.19
N ALA A 69 -4.99 2.35 -8.41
CA ALA A 69 -4.28 2.93 -7.27
C ALA A 69 -3.38 4.10 -7.72
N THR A 70 -2.64 3.92 -8.81
CA THR A 70 -1.78 4.96 -9.36
C THR A 70 -2.58 6.18 -9.82
N LYS A 71 -3.70 5.98 -10.52
CA LYS A 71 -4.60 7.06 -10.93
C LYS A 71 -5.20 7.82 -9.74
N MET A 72 -5.64 7.09 -8.71
CA MET A 72 -6.17 7.69 -7.47
C MET A 72 -5.10 8.53 -6.76
N LEU A 73 -3.87 8.01 -6.66
CA LEU A 73 -2.78 8.73 -6.01
C LEU A 73 -2.39 9.99 -6.79
N ALA A 74 -2.32 9.92 -8.13
CA ALA A 74 -2.07 11.10 -8.97
C ALA A 74 -3.11 12.20 -8.73
N GLN A 75 -4.41 11.85 -8.74
CA GLN A 75 -5.49 12.80 -8.46
C GLN A 75 -5.38 13.44 -7.07
N ARG A 76 -4.98 12.68 -6.05
CA ARG A 76 -4.79 13.19 -4.69
C ARG A 76 -3.63 14.17 -4.59
N LEU A 77 -2.56 13.90 -5.32
CA LEU A 77 -1.37 14.76 -5.34
C LEU A 77 -1.59 16.03 -6.18
N ASP A 78 -2.38 15.94 -7.25
CA ASP A 78 -2.72 17.08 -8.12
C ASP A 78 -3.78 18.01 -7.53
N SER A 79 -4.48 17.59 -6.47
CA SER A 79 -5.53 18.39 -5.83
C SER A 79 -4.92 19.57 -5.04
N PRO A 80 -5.13 20.84 -5.45
CA PRO A 80 -4.58 21.99 -4.73
C PRO A 80 -5.25 22.11 -3.36
N GLY A 81 -4.49 21.85 -2.28
CA GLY A 81 -4.94 22.15 -0.90
C GLY A 81 -4.67 21.09 0.18
N LYS A 82 -4.02 19.95 -0.12
CA LYS A 82 -3.75 18.91 0.91
C LYS A 82 -2.28 18.51 1.11
N GLY A 83 -1.33 19.15 0.43
CA GLY A 83 0.08 18.75 0.39
C GLY A 83 1.08 19.78 0.95
N ARG A 84 0.76 20.44 2.07
CA ARG A 84 1.75 21.15 2.92
C ARG A 84 1.11 21.49 4.26
N LEU A 85 1.44 20.70 5.28
CA LEU A 85 1.44 21.10 6.68
C LEU A 85 2.84 20.85 7.21
#